data_AF-A0A0J6T028-F1
#
_entry.id   AF-A0A0J6T028-F1
#
_cell.length_a   1.000
_cell.length_b   1.000
_cell.length_c   1.000
_cell.angle_alpha   90.00
_cell.angle_beta   90.00
_cell.angle_gamma   90.00
#
_symmetry.space_group_name_H-M   'P 1'
#
loop_
_entity.id
_entity.type
_entity.pdbx_description
1 polymer ?
#
loop_
_entity_poly.entity_id
_entity_poly.type
_entity_poly.pdbx_seq_one_letter_code
_entity_poly.pdbx_strand_id
1 'polypeptide(L)' 'MPNLQRDGNDPLDVVARELHEHARQQITWWPAWEDLDMTDPFESGLIRTAYERARDFVAMSSRSEV' A
#
# COMPACT_ATOMS: atom_id res chain seq x y z
N MET A 1 -27.94 6.86 -1.84
CA MET A 1 -26.98 6.08 -1.03
C MET A 1 -25.68 6.87 -0.98
N PRO A 2 -25.18 7.31 0.19
CA PRO A 2 -23.89 7.99 0.27
C PRO A 2 -22.81 6.91 0.33
N ASN A 3 -21.96 6.78 -0.69
CA ASN A 3 -20.85 5.83 -0.64
C ASN A 3 -19.53 6.60 -0.66
N LEU A 4 -18.80 6.41 0.43
CA LEU A 4 -17.52 6.98 0.79
C LEU A 4 -16.74 7.56 -0.40
N GLN A 5 -16.78 8.87 -0.55
CA GLN A 5 -15.57 9.62 -0.85
C GLN A 5 -14.65 9.47 0.37
N ARG A 6 -14.03 8.29 0.48
CA ARG A 6 -12.83 8.12 1.29
C ARG A 6 -11.79 8.92 0.52
N ASP A 7 -11.47 10.08 1.07
CA ASP A 7 -10.41 10.96 0.64
C ASP A 7 -9.23 10.11 0.13
N GLY A 8 -9.07 9.98 -1.19
CA GLY A 8 -8.07 9.13 -1.83
C GLY A 8 -6.67 9.72 -1.75
N ASN A 9 -6.33 10.26 -0.58
CA ASN A 9 -5.20 11.13 -0.35
C ASN A 9 -4.49 10.82 0.99
N ASP A 10 -4.80 9.66 1.59
CA ASP A 10 -3.96 9.15 2.67
C ASP A 10 -2.55 8.89 2.09
N PRO A 11 -1.51 9.60 2.56
CA PRO A 11 -0.15 9.44 2.03
C PRO A 11 0.36 8.00 2.22
N LEU A 12 -0.19 7.28 3.20
CA LEU A 12 0.08 5.88 3.43
C LEU A 12 -0.37 4.99 2.26
N ASP A 13 -1.50 5.31 1.63
CA ASP A 13 -2.07 4.55 0.52
C ASP A 13 -1.22 4.70 -0.73
N VAL A 14 -0.78 5.94 -1.01
CA VAL A 14 0.13 6.25 -2.11
C VAL A 14 1.45 5.50 -1.94
N VAL A 15 2.06 5.56 -0.75
CA VAL A 15 3.32 4.86 -0.46
C VAL A 15 3.14 3.34 -0.53
N ALA A 16 2.05 2.79 0.00
CA ALA A 16 1.77 1.35 -0.06
C ALA A 16 1.62 0.87 -1.52
N ARG A 17 0.90 1.62 -2.35
CA ARG A 17 0.73 1.34 -3.77
C ARG A 17 2.07 1.41 -4.53
N GLU A 18 2.85 2.47 -4.34
CA GLU A 18 4.15 2.60 -5.00
C GLU A 18 5.12 1.49 -4.60
N LEU A 19 5.12 1.11 -3.31
CA LEU A 19 5.96 0.02 -2.80
C LEU A 19 5.55 -1.32 -3.40
N HIS A 20 4.26 -1.55 -3.62
CA HIS A 20 3.74 -2.74 -4.28
C HIS A 20 4.05 -2.76 -5.78
N GLU A 21 3.87 -1.64 -6.49
CA GLU A 21 4.22 -1.52 -7.90
C GLU A 21 5.72 -1.71 -8.14
N HIS A 22 6.57 -1.18 -7.27
CA HIS A 22 8.01 -1.41 -7.33
C HIS A 22 8.36 -2.89 -7.13
N ALA A 23 7.68 -3.56 -6.20
CA ALA A 23 7.87 -4.99 -5.97
C ALA A 23 7.38 -5.84 -7.16
N ARG A 24 6.30 -5.42 -7.83
CA ARG A 24 5.80 -6.00 -9.08
C ARG A 24 6.81 -5.88 -10.23
N GLN A 25 7.55 -4.78 -10.34
CA GLN A 25 8.61 -4.67 -11.36
C GLN A 25 9.70 -5.74 -11.21
N GLN A 26 9.93 -6.23 -9.99
CA GLN A 26 10.91 -7.29 -9.71
C GLN A 26 10.31 -8.70 -9.86
N ILE A 27 8.99 -8.83 -9.87
CA ILE A 27 8.29 -10.12 -9.93
C ILE A 27 7.22 -10.07 -11.02
N THR A 28 7.55 -10.61 -12.19
CA THR A 28 6.73 -10.55 -13.41
C THR A 28 5.29 -11.08 -13.26
N TRP A 29 5.04 -11.96 -12.27
CA TRP A 29 3.74 -12.59 -12.02
C TRP A 29 2.95 -11.95 -10.86
N TRP A 30 3.43 -10.83 -10.31
CA TRP A 30 2.73 -10.18 -9.19
C TRP A 30 1.48 -9.44 -9.68
N PRO A 31 0.28 -9.71 -9.11
CA PRO A 31 -0.93 -8.92 -9.38
C PRO A 31 -0.73 -7.43 -9.07
N ALA A 32 -1.43 -6.59 -9.84
CA ALA A 32 -1.44 -5.15 -9.64
C ALA A 32 -2.12 -4.81 -8.30
N TRP A 33 -1.75 -3.68 -7.68
CA TRP A 33 -2.34 -3.26 -6.41
C TRP A 33 -3.87 -3.15 -6.48
N GLU A 34 -4.40 -2.67 -7.61
CA GLU A 34 -5.84 -2.54 -7.85
C GLU A 34 -6.56 -3.88 -8.08
N ASP A 35 -5.80 -4.94 -8.38
CA ASP A 35 -6.30 -6.29 -8.64
C ASP A 35 -6.26 -7.17 -7.37
N LEU A 36 -5.56 -6.73 -6.32
CA LEU A 36 -5.50 -7.45 -5.05
C LEU A 36 -6.86 -7.39 -4.35
N ASP A 37 -7.36 -8.56 -3.96
CA ASP A 37 -8.63 -8.66 -3.27
C ASP A 37 -8.44 -8.80 -1.75
N MET A 38 -9.10 -7.94 -0.96
CA MET A 38 -9.02 -8.01 0.50
C MET A 38 -9.75 -9.23 1.10
N THR A 39 -10.57 -9.93 0.31
CA THR A 39 -11.25 -11.16 0.74
C THR A 39 -10.35 -12.38 0.63
N ASP A 40 -9.29 -12.32 -0.18
CA ASP A 40 -8.28 -13.37 -0.22
C ASP A 40 -7.28 -13.21 0.95
N PRO A 41 -7.12 -14.24 1.80
CA PRO A 41 -6.24 -14.15 2.98
C PRO A 41 -4.75 -14.02 2.62
N PHE A 42 -4.34 -14.43 1.41
CA PHE A 42 -2.97 -14.24 0.93
C PHE A 42 -2.79 -12.80 0.42
N GLU A 43 -3.70 -12.30 -0.41
CA GLU A 43 -3.61 -10.93 -0.97
C GLU A 43 -3.82 -9.86 0.10
N SER A 44 -4.75 -10.06 1.04
CA SER A 44 -4.91 -9.19 2.21
C SER A 44 -3.66 -9.13 3.09
N GLY A 45 -2.89 -10.22 3.17
CA GLY A 45 -1.59 -10.24 3.83
C GLY A 45 -0.55 -9.37 3.13
N LEU A 46 -0.55 -9.37 1.79
CA LEU A 46 0.32 -8.51 0.98
C LEU A 46 -0.04 -7.04 1.15
N ILE A 47 -1.32 -6.70 1.06
CA ILE A 47 -1.85 -5.36 1.29
C ILE A 47 -1.44 -4.88 2.69
N ARG A 48 -1.67 -5.70 3.73
CA ARG A 48 -1.32 -5.33 5.11
C ARG A 48 0.17 -5.09 5.28
N THR A 49 1.01 -5.95 4.71
CA THR A 49 2.46 -5.81 4.76
C THR A 49 2.92 -4.53 4.06
N ALA A 50 2.30 -4.17 2.94
CA ALA A 50 2.59 -2.93 2.23
C ALA A 50 2.23 -1.70 3.08
N TYR A 51 1.07 -1.69 3.76
CA TYR A 51 0.73 -0.61 4.68
C TYR A 51 1.63 -0.55 5.93
N GLU A 52 2.03 -1.69 6.50
CA GLU A 52 2.97 -1.74 7.62
C GLU A 52 4.32 -1.12 7.21
N ARG A 53 4.81 -1.44 6.00
CA ARG A 53 6.02 -0.82 5.43
C ARG A 53 5.84 0.65 5.11
N ALA A 54 4.71 1.04 4.54
CA ALA A 54 4.41 2.44 4.26
C ALA A 54 4.39 3.27 5.55
N ARG A 55 3.83 2.72 6.63
CA ARG A 55 3.85 3.35 7.95
C ARG A 55 5.25 3.47 8.53
N ASP A 56 6.06 2.43 8.43
CA ASP A 56 7.46 2.48 8.88
C ASP A 56 8.27 3.51 8.07
N PHE A 57 8.08 3.55 6.75
CA PHE A 57 8.72 4.53 5.87
C PHE A 57 8.34 5.98 6.21
N VAL A 58 7.04 6.26 6.38
CA VAL A 58 6.55 7.58 6.77
C VAL A 58 7.05 7.96 8.17
N ALA A 59 7.07 7.02 9.11
CA ALA A 59 7.59 7.23 10.47
C ALA A 59 9.11 7.50 10.46
N MET A 60 9.89 6.80 9.63
CA MET A 60 11.32 7.06 9.43
C MET A 60 11.57 8.42 8.78
N SER A 61 10.82 8.76 7.74
CA SER A 61 10.96 10.05 7.04
C SER A 61 10.60 11.24 7.94
N SER A 62 9.62 11.07 8.84
CA SER A 62 9.24 12.10 9.81
C SER A 62 10.30 12.30 10.90
N ARG A 63 11.24 11.36 11.08
CA ARG A 63 12.31 11.42 12.08
C ARG A 63 13.59 12.08 11.56
N SER A 64 13.67 12.37 10.26
CA SER A 64 14.86 12.96 9.62
C SER A 64 14.85 14.50 9.55
N GLU A 65 13.90 15.16 10.21
CA GLU A 65 13.90 16.62 10.37
C GLU A 65 14.42 17.00 11.77
N VAL A 66 15.75 17.03 11.94
CA VAL A 66 16.46 17.65 13.08
C VAL A 66 17.71 18.39 12.64
#